data_AF-A0A2T4AZK6-F1
#
_entry.id   AF-A0A2T4AZK6-F1
#
_cell.length_a   1.000
_cell.length_b   1.000
_cell.length_c   1.000
_cell.angle_alpha   90.00
_cell.angle_beta   90.00
_cell.angle_gamma   90.00
#
_symmetry.space_group_name_H-M   'P 1'
#
loop_
_entity.id
_entity.type
_entity.pdbx_description
1 polymer ?
#
loop_
_entity_poly.entity_id
_entity_poly.type
_entity_poly.pdbx_seq_one_letter_code
_entity_poly.pdbx_strand_id
1 'polypeptide(L)'
;MAHRLPDNSAAIFSPSVARIAASTARDWSYVDAWLASKSPAWKSSLPPFERNQDTLKALLALVSINEAADEQRRLLARVDATALQGLSAHDKAEPANNNSGGTALTKGHLLDAIEHSLPKDGASALNVLTAVASEAATASPDPDHIGRLMLRLQGTIYGAEQTAARVDAFERHLQRETEAAEELLHTLQSDCYKPPSDLAKQNLDVQRRIKTVSAQLPDLHDRVTALGASVTTPHIAIGDVIELEQRYQALIFHVRELSEQIAALSQQDAR
;
A
#
# COMPACT_ATOMS: atom_id res chain seq x y z
N MET A 1 52.63 20.34 -44.20
CA MET A 1 52.06 20.08 -42.86
C MET A 1 50.90 21.04 -42.63
N ALA A 2 49.69 20.64 -43.03
CA ALA A 2 48.45 21.36 -42.73
C ALA A 2 47.31 20.33 -42.69
N HIS A 3 47.13 19.66 -41.55
CA HIS A 3 45.96 18.85 -41.29
C HIS A 3 44.81 19.79 -40.95
N ARG A 4 43.87 19.92 -41.88
CA ARG A 4 42.58 20.58 -41.66
C ARG A 4 41.76 19.74 -40.67
N LEU A 5 41.20 20.44 -39.69
CA LEU A 5 40.18 19.96 -38.77
C LEU A 5 38.99 19.35 -39.54
N PRO A 6 38.38 18.25 -39.07
CA PRO A 6 37.20 17.68 -39.71
C PRO A 6 36.00 18.62 -39.58
N ASP A 7 35.38 18.91 -40.73
CA ASP A 7 34.13 19.65 -40.88
C ASP A 7 32.96 18.93 -40.19
N ASN A 8 32.74 19.24 -38.92
CA ASN A 8 31.50 18.88 -38.20
C ASN A 8 30.36 19.90 -38.44
N SER A 9 30.48 20.75 -39.46
CA SER A 9 29.59 21.90 -39.69
C SER A 9 28.37 21.59 -40.56
N ALA A 10 28.33 20.43 -41.23
CA ALA A 10 27.27 20.12 -42.21
C ALA A 10 25.98 19.51 -41.60
N ALA A 11 26.01 19.02 -40.35
CA ALA A 11 24.83 18.46 -39.67
C ALA A 11 23.98 19.50 -38.91
N ILE A 12 24.39 20.77 -38.90
CA ILE A 12 23.82 21.83 -38.05
C ILE A 12 22.67 22.61 -38.75
N PHE A 13 22.40 22.35 -40.04
CA PHE A 13 21.46 23.15 -40.85
C PHE A 13 20.33 22.36 -41.51
N SER A 14 19.83 21.29 -40.87
CA SER A 14 18.52 20.75 -41.27
C SER A 14 17.41 21.51 -40.50
N PRO A 15 16.44 22.15 -41.20
CA PRO A 15 15.32 22.85 -40.55
C PRO A 15 14.59 22.00 -39.50
N SER A 16 14.51 20.69 -39.71
CA SER A 16 13.91 19.75 -38.75
C SER A 16 14.74 19.61 -37.46
N VAL A 17 16.08 19.52 -37.57
CA VAL A 17 16.97 19.43 -36.40
C VAL A 17 16.97 20.73 -35.62
N ALA A 18 16.99 21.87 -36.33
CA ALA A 18 16.88 23.19 -35.71
C ALA A 18 15.55 23.36 -34.96
N ARG A 19 14.44 22.87 -35.51
CA ARG A 19 13.12 22.91 -34.85
C ARG A 19 13.07 22.05 -33.58
N ILE A 20 13.65 20.85 -33.62
CA ILE A 20 13.72 19.95 -32.45
C ILE A 20 14.65 20.53 -31.37
N ALA A 21 15.78 21.12 -31.75
CA ALA A 21 16.67 21.79 -30.82
C ALA A 21 15.99 23.01 -30.17
N ALA A 22 15.25 23.80 -30.96
CA ALA A 22 14.50 24.95 -30.46
C ALA A 22 13.36 24.55 -29.51
N SER A 23 12.62 23.47 -29.80
CA SER A 23 11.58 22.96 -28.88
C SER A 23 12.21 22.44 -27.59
N THR A 24 13.29 21.68 -27.69
CA THR A 24 14.01 21.15 -26.52
C THR A 24 14.56 22.28 -25.65
N ALA A 25 15.11 23.34 -26.25
CA ALA A 25 15.58 24.52 -25.53
C ALA A 25 14.44 25.28 -24.82
N ARG A 26 13.25 25.35 -25.44
CA ARG A 26 12.07 25.93 -24.82
C ARG A 26 11.60 25.11 -23.62
N ASP A 27 11.55 23.79 -23.73
CA ASP A 27 11.14 22.90 -22.65
C ASP A 27 12.10 23.02 -21.46
N TRP A 28 13.41 23.10 -21.70
CA TRP A 28 14.40 23.38 -20.67
C TRP A 28 14.19 24.73 -19.99
N SER A 29 13.90 25.78 -20.78
CA SER A 29 13.64 27.12 -20.23
C SER A 29 12.39 27.13 -19.34
N TYR A 30 11.36 26.35 -19.71
CA TYR A 30 10.15 26.19 -18.90
C TYR A 30 10.44 25.46 -17.59
N VAL A 31 11.18 24.35 -17.64
CA VAL A 31 11.60 23.60 -16.44
C VAL A 31 12.48 24.46 -15.52
N ASP A 32 13.43 25.21 -16.07
CA ASP A 32 14.31 26.09 -15.29
C ASP A 32 13.51 27.20 -14.58
N ALA A 33 12.55 27.83 -15.27
CA ALA A 33 11.67 28.83 -14.67
C ALA A 33 10.77 28.22 -13.58
N TRP A 34 10.25 27.00 -13.81
CA TRP A 34 9.45 26.29 -12.83
C TRP A 34 10.27 25.90 -11.59
N LEU A 35 11.49 25.36 -11.76
CA LEU A 35 12.40 25.04 -10.65
C LEU A 35 12.76 26.27 -9.83
N ALA A 36 13.09 27.38 -10.50
CA ALA A 36 13.38 28.65 -9.83
C ALA A 36 12.18 29.19 -9.01
N SER A 37 10.95 28.83 -9.38
CA SER A 37 9.74 29.22 -8.65
C SER A 37 9.51 28.41 -7.36
N LYS A 38 10.05 27.18 -7.26
CA LYS A 38 9.77 26.28 -6.13
C LYS A 38 10.59 26.57 -4.87
N SER A 39 11.76 27.22 -5.00
CA SER A 39 12.56 27.61 -3.85
C SER A 39 13.27 28.94 -4.08
N PRO A 40 13.25 29.87 -3.11
CA PRO A 40 14.04 31.10 -3.16
C PRO A 40 15.54 30.85 -3.33
N ALA A 41 16.04 29.73 -2.79
CA ALA A 41 17.45 29.34 -2.89
C ALA A 41 17.86 28.94 -4.32
N TRP A 42 16.92 28.40 -5.10
CA TRP A 42 17.14 27.93 -6.47
C TRP A 42 17.04 29.05 -7.51
N LYS A 43 16.62 30.25 -7.10
CA LYS A 43 16.56 31.42 -7.96
C LYS A 43 17.95 31.94 -8.34
N SER A 44 18.96 31.74 -7.48
CA SER A 44 20.31 32.27 -7.69
C SER A 44 21.27 31.26 -8.33
N SER A 45 21.08 29.96 -8.08
CA SER A 45 21.82 28.88 -8.73
C SER A 45 21.08 27.57 -8.54
N LEU A 46 20.77 26.89 -9.65
CA LEU A 46 20.22 25.54 -9.60
C LEU A 46 21.34 24.55 -9.27
N PRO A 47 21.09 23.54 -8.41
CA PRO A 47 22.02 22.44 -8.22
C PRO A 47 22.44 21.85 -9.57
N PRO A 48 23.73 21.51 -9.79
CA PRO A 48 24.15 20.93 -11.05
C PRO A 48 23.52 19.54 -11.22
N PHE A 49 22.89 19.30 -12.36
CA PHE A 49 22.36 17.99 -12.74
C PHE A 49 22.62 17.74 -14.23
N GLU A 50 22.63 16.45 -14.60
CA GLU A 50 22.85 16.04 -15.99
C GLU A 50 21.69 16.48 -16.88
N ARG A 51 21.97 17.25 -17.93
CA ARG A 51 20.96 17.68 -18.92
C ARG A 51 20.90 16.67 -20.06
N ASN A 52 20.15 15.61 -19.85
CA ASN A 52 19.87 14.56 -20.84
C ASN A 52 18.38 14.57 -21.25
N GLN A 53 18.03 14.03 -22.42
CA GLN A 53 16.64 13.94 -22.89
C GLN A 53 15.74 13.16 -21.91
N ASP A 54 16.27 12.14 -21.25
CA ASP A 54 15.52 11.37 -20.25
C ASP A 54 15.22 12.20 -19.00
N THR A 55 16.19 13.02 -18.56
CA THR A 55 15.98 13.96 -17.45
C THR A 55 14.95 15.04 -17.80
N LEU A 56 14.92 15.52 -19.05
CA LEU A 56 13.90 16.48 -19.49
C LEU A 56 12.50 15.88 -19.43
N LYS A 57 12.32 14.64 -19.93
CA LYS A 57 11.03 13.94 -19.87
C LYS A 57 10.56 13.73 -18.44
N ALA A 58 11.46 13.29 -17.56
CA ALA A 58 11.15 13.10 -16.14
C ALA A 58 10.77 14.41 -15.45
N LEU A 59 11.50 15.50 -15.71
CA LEU A 59 11.21 16.82 -15.14
C LEU A 59 9.88 17.39 -15.65
N LEU A 60 9.57 17.26 -16.94
CA LEU A 60 8.28 17.69 -17.49
C LEU A 60 7.10 16.90 -16.89
N ALA A 61 7.26 15.58 -16.71
CA ALA A 61 6.26 14.77 -16.04
C ALA A 61 6.08 15.18 -14.56
N LEU A 62 7.17 15.51 -13.87
CA LEU A 62 7.11 15.98 -12.49
C LEU A 62 6.42 17.34 -12.40
N VAL A 63 6.71 18.27 -13.32
CA VAL A 63 6.05 19.57 -13.41
C VAL A 63 4.54 19.39 -13.57
N SER A 64 4.10 18.56 -14.52
CA SER A 64 2.67 18.37 -14.80
C SER A 64 1.92 17.72 -13.63
N ILE A 65 2.53 16.73 -12.97
CA ILE A 65 1.97 16.09 -11.77
C ILE A 65 1.86 17.12 -10.63
N ASN A 66 2.88 17.96 -10.47
CA ASN A 66 2.89 18.96 -9.41
C ASN A 66 1.86 20.07 -9.64
N GLU A 67 1.73 20.57 -10.88
CA GLU A 67 0.69 21.54 -11.24
C GLU A 67 -0.72 20.98 -11.04
N ALA A 68 -0.95 19.70 -11.40
CA ALA A 68 -2.22 19.03 -11.14
C ALA A 68 -2.53 18.93 -9.63
N ALA A 69 -1.53 18.60 -8.81
CA ALA A 69 -1.68 18.55 -7.36
C ALA A 69 -1.93 19.94 -6.75
N ASP A 70 -1.23 20.97 -7.23
CA ASP A 70 -1.41 22.35 -6.77
C ASP A 70 -2.81 22.89 -7.14
N GLU A 71 -3.33 22.56 -8.33
CA GLU A 71 -4.69 22.94 -8.71
C GLU A 71 -5.75 22.25 -7.84
N GLN A 72 -5.58 20.95 -7.57
CA GLN A 72 -6.49 20.23 -6.68
C GLN A 72 -6.51 20.82 -5.26
N ARG A 73 -5.34 21.21 -4.72
CA ARG A 73 -5.26 21.91 -3.43
C ARG A 73 -5.97 23.27 -3.45
N ARG A 74 -5.84 24.04 -4.54
CA ARG A 74 -6.55 25.32 -4.68
C ARG A 74 -8.07 25.14 -4.72
N LEU A 75 -8.55 24.10 -5.40
CA LEU A 75 -9.98 23.79 -5.45
C LEU A 75 -10.52 23.42 -4.06
N LEU A 76 -9.82 22.56 -3.31
CA LEU A 76 -10.19 22.21 -1.94
C LEU A 76 -10.21 23.44 -1.03
N ALA A 77 -9.16 24.26 -1.05
CA ALA A 77 -9.10 25.47 -0.24
C ALA A 77 -10.24 26.47 -0.56
N ARG A 78 -10.69 26.53 -1.83
CA ARG A 78 -11.83 27.35 -2.23
C ARG A 78 -13.15 26.79 -1.71
N VAL A 79 -13.34 25.48 -1.76
CA VAL A 79 -14.52 24.80 -1.20
C VAL A 79 -14.59 25.06 0.30
N ASP A 80 -13.48 24.87 1.02
CA ASP A 80 -13.40 25.11 2.47
C ASP A 80 -13.70 26.57 2.81
N ALA A 81 -13.10 27.53 2.10
CA ALA A 81 -13.36 28.95 2.30
C ALA A 81 -14.85 29.30 2.06
N THR A 82 -15.48 28.69 1.05
CA THR A 82 -16.90 28.91 0.74
C THR A 82 -17.80 28.29 1.83
N ALA A 83 -17.47 27.10 2.31
CA ALA A 83 -18.17 26.44 3.41
C ALA A 83 -18.08 27.26 4.71
N LEU A 84 -16.89 27.76 5.05
CA LEU A 84 -16.66 28.63 6.20
C LEU A 84 -17.42 29.96 6.11
N GLN A 85 -17.50 30.55 4.92
CA GLN A 85 -18.32 31.75 4.68
C GLN A 85 -19.81 31.46 4.86
N GLY A 86 -20.31 30.30 4.40
CA GLY A 86 -21.69 29.87 4.60
C GLY A 86 -22.06 29.71 6.08
N LEU A 87 -21.21 29.07 6.86
CA LEU A 87 -21.39 28.92 8.31
C LEU A 87 -21.36 30.27 9.02
N SER A 88 -20.39 31.12 8.69
CA SER A 88 -20.26 32.47 9.28
C SER A 88 -21.42 33.40 8.91
N ALA A 89 -22.07 33.19 7.76
CA ALA A 89 -23.25 33.93 7.34
C ALA A 89 -24.52 33.42 8.06
N HIS A 90 -24.62 32.12 8.32
CA HIS A 90 -25.70 31.53 9.12
C HIS A 90 -25.66 32.05 10.57
N ASP A 91 -24.48 32.10 11.19
CA ASP A 91 -24.29 32.66 12.54
C ASP A 91 -24.63 34.15 12.64
N LYS A 92 -24.53 34.92 11.54
CA LYS A 92 -24.83 36.36 11.49
C LYS A 92 -26.27 36.68 11.08
N ALA A 93 -26.97 35.73 10.47
CA ALA A 93 -28.34 35.89 9.98
C ALA A 93 -29.42 35.53 11.03
N GLU A 94 -29.02 35.06 12.22
CA GLU A 94 -29.87 34.98 13.41
C GLU A 94 -29.71 36.25 14.25
N PRO A 95 -30.51 37.31 14.01
CA PRO A 95 -30.53 38.46 14.90
C PRO A 95 -31.18 38.06 16.22
N ALA A 96 -30.60 38.55 17.32
CA ALA A 96 -31.10 38.46 18.68
C ALA A 96 -32.57 38.90 18.82
N ASN A 97 -33.52 37.97 18.61
CA ASN A 97 -34.90 38.15 19.04
C ASN A 97 -35.01 37.71 20.51
N ASN A 98 -34.60 38.63 21.37
CA ASN A 98 -34.92 38.63 22.79
C ASN A 98 -36.45 38.59 22.95
N ASN A 99 -37.05 37.43 23.23
CA ASN A 99 -38.27 37.24 24.06
C ASN A 99 -38.93 35.85 23.95
N SER A 100 -38.13 34.80 24.03
CA SER A 100 -38.61 33.48 24.47
C SER A 100 -37.43 32.81 25.16
N GLY A 101 -37.66 32.13 26.29
CA GLY A 101 -36.63 31.47 27.12
C GLY A 101 -35.92 30.31 26.42
N GLY A 102 -35.28 30.60 25.29
CA GLY A 102 -34.45 29.71 24.52
C GLY A 102 -33.06 29.73 25.11
N THR A 103 -32.71 28.61 25.72
CA THR A 103 -31.35 28.23 26.10
C THR A 103 -30.37 28.66 25.00
N ALA A 104 -29.58 29.70 25.27
CA ALA A 104 -28.31 29.82 24.57
C ALA A 104 -27.59 28.48 24.82
N LEU A 105 -27.46 27.66 23.79
CA LEU A 105 -26.79 26.37 23.86
C LEU A 105 -25.33 26.65 24.19
N THR A 106 -25.03 26.81 25.47
CA THR A 106 -23.66 26.85 25.93
C THR A 106 -23.04 25.52 25.53
N LYS A 107 -21.76 25.55 25.15
CA LYS A 107 -21.00 24.35 24.77
C LYS A 107 -21.22 23.18 25.75
N GLY A 108 -21.39 23.50 27.04
CA GLY A 108 -21.73 22.54 28.08
C GLY A 108 -23.08 21.84 27.85
N HIS A 109 -24.17 22.58 27.62
CA HIS A 109 -25.49 21.98 27.37
C HIS A 109 -25.55 21.17 26.07
N LEU A 110 -24.79 21.57 25.04
CA LEU A 110 -24.70 20.82 23.80
C LEU A 110 -23.96 19.48 24.00
N LEU A 111 -22.84 19.51 24.73
CA LEU A 111 -22.07 18.29 25.05
C LEU A 111 -22.89 17.34 25.93
N ASP A 112 -23.61 17.87 26.93
CA ASP A 112 -24.52 17.09 27.76
C ASP A 112 -25.63 16.46 26.90
N ALA A 113 -26.27 17.23 26.01
CA ALA A 113 -27.31 16.70 25.14
C ALA A 113 -26.76 15.62 24.17
N ILE A 114 -25.54 15.80 23.66
CA ILE A 114 -24.86 14.81 22.81
C ILE A 114 -24.58 13.53 23.60
N GLU A 115 -24.05 13.65 24.81
CA GLU A 115 -23.75 12.52 25.70
C GLU A 115 -25.01 11.71 26.05
N HIS A 116 -26.12 12.39 26.36
CA HIS A 116 -27.40 11.75 26.64
C HIS A 116 -28.11 11.20 25.39
N SER A 117 -27.76 11.68 24.20
CA SER A 117 -28.28 11.19 22.92
C SER A 117 -27.47 10.04 22.32
N LEU A 118 -26.29 9.75 22.87
CA LEU A 118 -25.39 8.75 22.32
C LEU A 118 -25.86 7.33 22.69
N PRO A 119 -26.02 6.42 21.72
CA PRO A 119 -26.26 5.00 22.01
C PRO A 119 -25.13 4.41 22.86
N LYS A 120 -25.41 3.36 23.64
CA LYS A 120 -24.39 2.66 24.45
C LYS A 120 -23.15 2.27 23.64
N ASP A 121 -23.36 1.84 22.40
CA ASP A 121 -22.27 1.49 21.48
C ASP A 121 -21.42 2.72 21.12
N GLY A 122 -22.05 3.87 20.89
CA GLY A 122 -21.35 5.13 20.63
C GLY A 122 -20.56 5.64 21.83
N ALA A 123 -21.10 5.51 23.04
CA ALA A 123 -20.39 5.86 24.27
C ALA A 123 -19.17 4.95 24.51
N SER A 124 -19.31 3.65 24.22
CA SER A 124 -18.20 2.70 24.28
C SER A 124 -17.09 3.03 23.28
N ALA A 125 -17.47 3.38 22.03
CA ALA A 125 -16.52 3.74 20.99
C ALA A 125 -15.75 5.04 21.34
N LEU A 126 -16.44 6.04 21.88
CA LEU A 126 -15.82 7.30 22.32
C LEU A 126 -14.81 7.08 23.46
N ASN A 127 -15.14 6.23 24.44
CA ASN A 127 -14.23 5.88 25.53
C ASN A 127 -12.99 5.14 25.02
N VAL A 128 -13.15 4.20 24.08
CA VAL A 128 -12.01 3.51 23.44
C VAL A 128 -11.14 4.51 22.67
N LEU A 129 -11.74 5.41 21.88
CA LEU A 129 -11.00 6.45 21.16
C LEU A 129 -10.22 7.37 22.11
N THR A 130 -10.81 7.71 23.26
CA THR A 130 -10.15 8.55 24.28
C THR A 130 -8.98 7.81 24.92
N ALA A 131 -9.14 6.53 25.25
CA ALA A 131 -8.06 5.69 25.76
C ALA A 131 -6.91 5.58 24.75
N VAL A 132 -7.21 5.26 23.49
CA VAL A 132 -6.22 5.18 22.40
C VAL A 132 -5.52 6.53 22.19
N ALA A 133 -6.26 7.64 22.19
CA ALA A 133 -5.68 8.98 22.04
C ALA A 133 -4.75 9.36 23.21
N SER A 134 -5.10 8.91 24.43
CA SER A 134 -4.30 9.13 25.63
C SER A 134 -3.01 8.30 25.64
N GLU A 135 -3.06 7.04 25.23
CA GLU A 135 -1.87 6.19 25.07
C GLU A 135 -0.98 6.66 23.92
N ALA A 136 -1.59 7.18 22.84
CA ALA A 136 -0.87 7.79 21.72
C ALA A 136 -0.31 9.19 22.01
N ALA A 137 -0.54 9.74 23.22
CA ALA A 137 -0.08 11.07 23.65
C ALA A 137 -0.44 12.22 22.68
N THR A 138 -1.64 12.17 22.09
CA THR A 138 -2.10 13.22 21.16
C THR A 138 -3.01 14.25 21.85
N ALA A 139 -2.64 15.53 21.78
CA ALA A 139 -3.35 16.62 22.47
C ALA A 139 -4.67 17.07 21.79
N SER A 140 -4.95 16.58 20.58
CA SER A 140 -6.22 16.82 19.88
C SER A 140 -6.52 15.62 18.97
N PRO A 141 -7.63 14.89 19.18
CA PRO A 141 -7.93 13.69 18.41
C PRO A 141 -8.48 14.08 17.03
N ASP A 142 -7.63 14.04 16.00
CA ASP A 142 -8.09 13.96 14.62
C ASP A 142 -8.61 12.53 14.38
N PRO A 143 -9.91 12.32 14.09
CA PRO A 143 -10.48 10.98 13.89
C PRO A 143 -9.78 10.23 12.75
N ASP A 144 -9.31 10.93 11.72
CA ASP A 144 -8.56 10.32 10.62
C ASP A 144 -7.18 9.84 11.08
N HIS A 145 -6.53 10.59 11.99
CA HIS A 145 -5.26 10.18 12.59
C HIS A 145 -5.42 8.92 13.45
N ILE A 146 -6.47 8.86 14.26
CA ILE A 146 -6.76 7.67 15.08
C ILE A 146 -7.10 6.49 14.18
N GLY A 147 -7.93 6.67 13.14
CA GLY A 147 -8.23 5.62 12.17
C GLY A 147 -6.97 5.05 11.50
N ARG A 148 -6.06 5.93 11.06
CA ARG A 148 -4.76 5.51 10.52
C ARG A 148 -3.91 4.76 11.54
N LEU A 149 -3.89 5.21 12.80
CA LEU A 149 -3.15 4.55 13.86
C LEU A 149 -3.72 3.16 14.16
N MET A 150 -5.05 3.03 14.23
CA MET A 150 -5.73 1.75 14.42
C MET A 150 -5.43 0.78 13.29
N LEU A 151 -5.53 1.22 12.04
CA LEU A 151 -5.17 0.38 10.88
C LEU A 151 -3.70 -0.04 10.91
N ARG A 152 -2.80 0.87 11.29
CA ARG A 152 -1.38 0.56 11.44
C ARG A 152 -1.16 -0.49 12.53
N LEU A 153 -1.77 -0.31 13.70
CA LEU A 153 -1.67 -1.26 14.81
C LEU A 153 -2.23 -2.62 14.42
N GLN A 154 -3.38 -2.66 13.73
CA GLN A 154 -3.97 -3.88 13.21
C GLN A 154 -3.02 -4.59 12.24
N GLY A 155 -2.38 -3.83 11.34
CA GLY A 155 -1.36 -4.36 10.44
C GLY A 155 -0.16 -4.95 11.18
N THR A 156 0.30 -4.30 12.25
CA THR A 156 1.41 -4.82 13.07
C THR A 156 1.04 -6.07 13.86
N ILE A 157 -0.18 -6.14 14.41
CA ILE A 157 -0.69 -7.31 15.13
C ILE A 157 -0.77 -8.49 14.18
N TYR A 158 -1.43 -8.32 13.04
CA TYR A 158 -1.56 -9.39 12.04
C TYR A 158 -0.19 -9.86 11.53
N GLY A 159 0.73 -8.93 11.27
CA GLY A 159 2.09 -9.24 10.88
C GLY A 159 2.84 -10.07 11.94
N ALA A 160 2.68 -9.73 13.21
CA ALA A 160 3.28 -10.46 14.33
C ALA A 160 2.65 -11.86 14.52
N GLU A 161 1.33 -11.98 14.37
CA GLU A 161 0.63 -13.27 14.42
C GLU A 161 1.08 -14.19 13.29
N GLN A 162 1.21 -13.66 12.06
CA GLN A 162 1.66 -14.43 10.91
C GLN A 162 3.13 -14.88 11.06
N THR A 163 4.01 -14.04 11.60
CA THR A 163 5.40 -14.43 11.85
C THR A 163 5.49 -15.48 12.96
N ALA A 164 4.70 -15.35 14.03
CA ALA A 164 4.62 -16.36 15.09
C ALA A 164 4.17 -17.72 14.54
N ALA A 165 3.10 -17.76 13.73
CA ALA A 165 2.61 -18.99 13.12
C ALA A 165 3.66 -19.64 12.18
N ARG A 166 4.44 -18.83 11.45
CA ARG A 166 5.54 -19.33 10.61
C ARG A 166 6.68 -19.92 11.44
N VAL A 167 7.08 -19.26 12.52
CA VAL A 167 8.13 -19.75 13.43
C VAL A 167 7.71 -21.06 14.06
N ASP A 168 6.48 -21.16 14.54
CA ASP A 168 5.90 -22.37 15.12
C ASP A 168 5.81 -23.54 14.10
N ALA A 169 5.51 -23.25 12.82
CA ALA A 169 5.61 -24.26 11.76
C ALA A 169 7.06 -24.74 11.53
N PHE A 170 8.03 -23.83 11.56
CA PHE A 170 9.46 -24.18 11.42
C PHE A 170 9.97 -24.97 12.61
N GLU A 171 9.59 -24.61 13.83
CA GLU A 171 9.94 -25.33 15.05
C GLU A 171 9.47 -26.78 14.98
N ARG A 172 8.19 -27.01 14.63
CA ARG A 172 7.67 -28.37 14.45
C ARG A 172 8.41 -29.15 13.37
N HIS A 173 8.83 -28.50 12.29
CA HIS A 173 9.59 -29.17 11.23
C HIS A 173 10.99 -29.56 11.72
N LEU A 174 11.71 -28.64 12.37
CA LEU A 174 13.03 -28.91 12.94
C LEU A 174 12.97 -30.02 13.99
N GLN A 175 11.94 -30.04 14.82
CA GLN A 175 11.74 -31.09 15.82
C GLN A 175 11.60 -32.46 15.14
N ARG A 176 10.77 -32.57 14.11
CA ARG A 176 10.61 -33.82 13.34
C ARG A 176 11.90 -34.25 12.64
N GLU A 177 12.64 -33.32 12.04
CA GLU A 177 13.93 -33.63 11.40
C GLU A 177 14.97 -34.09 12.43
N THR A 178 14.95 -33.50 13.63
CA THR A 178 15.86 -33.89 14.72
C THR A 178 15.52 -35.30 15.22
N GLU A 179 14.25 -35.59 15.47
CA GLU A 179 13.78 -36.93 15.85
C GLU A 179 14.12 -37.98 14.78
N ALA A 180 13.91 -37.66 13.50
CA ALA A 180 14.28 -38.54 12.39
C ALA A 180 15.79 -38.75 12.28
N ALA A 181 16.59 -37.72 12.51
CA ALA A 181 18.05 -37.82 12.51
C ALA A 181 18.56 -38.66 13.69
N GLU A 182 17.97 -38.51 14.87
CA GLU A 182 18.28 -39.32 16.05
C GLU A 182 17.91 -40.79 15.84
N GLU A 183 16.74 -41.08 15.26
CA GLU A 183 16.33 -42.45 14.90
C GLU A 183 17.29 -43.08 13.87
N LEU A 184 17.68 -42.31 12.86
CA LEU A 184 18.64 -42.75 11.84
C LEU A 184 20.02 -43.01 12.46
N LEU A 185 20.49 -42.13 13.35
CA LEU A 185 21.76 -42.27 14.05
C LEU A 185 21.75 -43.52 14.95
N HIS A 186 20.68 -43.74 15.70
CA HIS A 186 20.48 -44.95 16.50
C HIS A 186 20.51 -46.21 15.63
N THR A 187 19.83 -46.18 14.47
CA THR A 187 19.80 -47.29 13.52
C THR A 187 21.19 -47.60 12.97
N LEU A 188 21.95 -46.57 12.58
CA LEU A 188 23.31 -46.70 12.03
C LEU A 188 24.33 -47.19 13.07
N GLN A 189 24.18 -46.80 14.33
CA GLN A 189 25.03 -47.23 15.43
C GLN A 189 24.70 -48.64 15.95
N SER A 190 23.55 -49.19 15.59
CA SER A 190 23.17 -50.54 16.00
C SER A 190 23.99 -51.60 15.28
N ASP A 191 24.40 -52.65 15.99
CA ASP A 191 25.15 -53.80 15.43
C ASP A 191 24.36 -54.59 14.36
N CYS A 192 23.08 -54.26 14.17
CA CYS A 192 22.19 -54.89 13.20
C CYS A 192 22.17 -54.17 11.83
N TYR A 193 22.83 -53.03 11.69
CA TYR A 193 22.80 -52.26 10.46
C TYR A 193 23.53 -52.98 9.33
N LYS A 194 22.81 -53.23 8.22
CA LYS A 194 23.38 -53.64 6.94
C LYS A 194 22.97 -52.62 5.89
N PRO A 195 23.92 -52.02 5.15
CA PRO A 195 23.57 -51.06 4.10
C PRO A 195 22.65 -51.73 3.07
N PRO A 196 21.47 -51.15 2.79
CA PRO A 196 20.55 -51.69 1.80
C PRO A 196 21.22 -51.85 0.44
N SER A 197 21.10 -53.02 -0.18
CA SER A 197 21.75 -53.34 -1.48
C SER A 197 21.26 -52.46 -2.64
N ASP A 198 20.18 -51.71 -2.44
CA ASP A 198 19.55 -50.83 -3.44
C ASP A 198 19.93 -49.34 -3.27
N LEU A 199 20.81 -49.00 -2.32
CA LEU A 199 21.24 -47.63 -2.05
C LEU A 199 21.74 -46.90 -3.31
N ALA A 200 22.50 -47.59 -4.17
CA ALA A 200 23.03 -47.01 -5.40
C ALA A 200 21.93 -46.61 -6.39
N LYS A 201 20.85 -47.40 -6.48
CA LYS A 201 19.70 -47.07 -7.35
C LYS A 201 18.88 -45.93 -6.78
N GLN A 202 18.62 -45.95 -5.47
CA GLN A 202 17.90 -44.87 -4.79
C GLN A 202 18.65 -43.54 -4.89
N ASN A 203 19.99 -43.53 -4.75
CA ASN A 203 20.80 -42.32 -4.94
C ASN A 203 20.68 -41.77 -6.37
N LEU A 204 20.72 -42.63 -7.39
CA LEU A 204 20.54 -42.22 -8.78
C LEU A 204 19.15 -41.63 -9.03
N ASP A 205 18.10 -42.20 -8.44
CA ASP A 205 16.74 -41.69 -8.58
C ASP A 205 16.53 -40.36 -7.85
N VAL A 206 17.11 -40.19 -6.66
CA VAL A 206 17.14 -38.90 -5.95
C VAL A 206 17.91 -37.84 -6.77
N GLN A 207 19.07 -38.19 -7.33
CA GLN A 207 19.82 -37.28 -8.20
C GLN A 207 19.04 -36.88 -9.45
N ARG A 208 18.29 -37.82 -10.07
CA ARG A 208 17.41 -37.52 -11.20
C ARG A 208 16.30 -36.54 -10.79
N ARG A 209 15.64 -36.79 -9.65
CA ARG A 209 14.60 -35.90 -9.11
C ARG A 209 15.14 -34.50 -8.80
N ILE A 210 16.32 -34.42 -8.16
CA ILE A 210 16.99 -33.14 -7.90
C ILE A 210 17.27 -32.41 -9.21
N LYS A 211 17.81 -33.08 -10.23
CA LYS A 211 18.05 -32.47 -11.54
C LYS A 211 16.77 -31.94 -12.18
N THR A 212 15.68 -32.69 -12.09
CA THR A 212 14.37 -32.25 -12.61
C THR A 212 13.85 -31.01 -11.88
N VAL A 213 13.88 -31.02 -10.54
CA VAL A 213 13.40 -29.88 -9.72
C VAL A 213 14.31 -28.67 -9.87
N SER A 214 15.63 -28.85 -9.91
CA SER A 214 16.59 -27.76 -10.12
C SER A 214 16.45 -27.13 -11.50
N ALA A 215 16.09 -27.91 -12.52
CA ALA A 215 15.82 -27.39 -13.86
C ALA A 215 14.50 -26.58 -13.93
N GLN A 216 13.55 -26.84 -13.03
CA GLN A 216 12.28 -26.10 -12.92
C GLN A 216 12.39 -24.85 -12.04
N LEU A 217 13.41 -24.75 -11.21
CA LEU A 217 13.61 -23.63 -10.28
C LEU A 217 13.70 -22.25 -10.99
N PRO A 218 14.40 -22.11 -12.14
CA PRO A 218 14.44 -20.84 -12.88
C PRO A 218 13.06 -20.44 -13.40
N ASP A 219 12.28 -21.37 -13.98
CA ASP A 219 10.92 -21.08 -14.47
C ASP A 219 9.98 -20.69 -13.32
N LEU A 220 10.07 -21.35 -12.15
CA LEU A 220 9.31 -20.94 -10.98
C LEU A 220 9.74 -19.55 -10.46
N HIS A 221 11.04 -19.26 -10.47
CA HIS A 221 11.56 -17.96 -10.09
C HIS A 221 11.10 -16.87 -11.07
N ASP A 222 11.14 -17.14 -12.38
CA ASP A 222 10.67 -16.26 -13.45
C ASP A 222 9.17 -16.01 -13.35
N ARG A 223 8.37 -17.02 -12.97
CA ARG A 223 6.95 -16.84 -12.70
C ARG A 223 6.71 -15.97 -11.47
N VAL A 224 7.48 -16.16 -10.39
CA VAL A 224 7.37 -15.32 -9.18
C VAL A 224 7.81 -13.89 -9.45
N THR A 225 8.86 -13.67 -10.23
CA THR A 225 9.29 -12.31 -10.61
C THR A 225 8.33 -11.67 -11.61
N ALA A 226 7.75 -12.42 -12.55
CA ALA A 226 6.69 -11.94 -13.44
C ALA A 226 5.41 -11.59 -12.66
N LEU A 227 5.05 -12.39 -11.66
CA LEU A 227 3.99 -12.07 -10.70
C LEU A 227 4.33 -10.84 -9.85
N GLY A 228 5.58 -10.70 -9.40
CA GLY A 228 6.03 -9.50 -8.69
C GLY A 228 6.02 -8.24 -9.55
N ALA A 229 6.32 -8.35 -10.85
CA ALA A 229 6.28 -7.25 -11.80
C ALA A 229 4.84 -6.88 -12.22
N SER A 230 3.94 -7.85 -12.35
CA SER A 230 2.51 -7.59 -12.54
C SER A 230 1.85 -7.05 -11.26
N VAL A 231 2.40 -7.38 -10.09
CA VAL A 231 2.11 -6.75 -8.79
C VAL A 231 3.01 -5.54 -8.57
N THR A 232 3.11 -4.66 -9.58
CA THR A 232 3.32 -3.24 -9.29
C THR A 232 2.02 -2.81 -8.62
N THR A 233 1.99 -2.74 -7.28
CA THR A 233 0.79 -2.49 -6.45
C THR A 233 -0.30 -1.76 -7.24
N PRO A 234 -1.34 -2.45 -7.71
CA PRO A 234 -2.43 -1.76 -8.36
C PRO A 234 -2.97 -0.82 -7.31
N HIS A 235 -3.12 0.46 -7.68
CA HIS A 235 -4.03 1.32 -6.96
C HIS A 235 -5.38 0.61 -7.07
N ILE A 236 -5.72 -0.20 -6.06
CA ILE A 236 -6.96 -0.97 -6.00
C ILE A 236 -8.06 0.07 -6.15
N ALA A 237 -8.67 0.11 -7.33
CA ALA A 237 -9.74 1.04 -7.57
C ALA A 237 -10.93 0.54 -6.75
N ILE A 238 -11.79 1.46 -6.31
CA ILE A 238 -12.99 1.11 -5.53
C ILE A 238 -13.84 0.06 -6.27
N GLY A 239 -13.82 0.08 -7.61
CA GLY A 239 -14.47 -0.95 -8.45
C GLY A 239 -13.95 -2.36 -8.24
N ASP A 240 -12.63 -2.54 -8.05
CA ASP A 240 -12.02 -3.85 -7.82
C ASP A 240 -12.40 -4.41 -6.45
N VAL A 241 -12.55 -3.55 -5.43
CA VAL A 241 -13.03 -3.93 -4.09
C VAL A 241 -14.49 -4.38 -4.16
N ILE A 242 -15.33 -3.66 -4.91
CA ILE A 242 -16.75 -4.01 -5.08
C ILE A 242 -16.89 -5.36 -5.79
N GLU A 243 -16.08 -5.62 -6.82
CA GLU A 243 -16.11 -6.91 -7.51
C GLU A 243 -15.62 -8.05 -6.59
N LEU A 244 -14.58 -7.80 -5.80
CA LEU A 244 -14.08 -8.75 -4.80
C LEU A 244 -15.14 -9.05 -3.73
N GLU A 245 -15.83 -8.02 -3.25
CA GLU A 245 -16.92 -8.14 -2.26
C GLU A 245 -18.07 -8.98 -2.82
N GLN A 246 -18.50 -8.73 -4.07
CA GLN A 246 -19.56 -9.52 -4.70
C GLN A 246 -19.18 -10.99 -4.85
N ARG A 247 -17.93 -11.28 -5.25
CA ARG A 247 -17.41 -12.65 -5.33
C ARG A 247 -17.35 -13.31 -3.96
N TYR A 248 -16.94 -12.58 -2.94
CA TYR A 248 -16.89 -13.07 -1.56
C TYR A 248 -18.29 -13.38 -1.02
N GLN A 249 -19.27 -12.52 -1.26
CA GLN A 249 -20.66 -12.74 -0.89
C GLN A 249 -21.24 -13.98 -1.58
N ALA A 250 -20.96 -14.18 -2.87
CA ALA A 250 -21.37 -15.37 -3.60
C ALA A 250 -20.74 -16.65 -3.02
N LEU A 251 -19.46 -16.59 -2.61
CA LEU A 251 -18.79 -17.71 -1.96
C LEU A 251 -19.42 -18.04 -0.61
N ILE A 252 -19.74 -17.03 0.22
CA ILE A 252 -20.44 -17.25 1.49
C ILE A 252 -21.80 -17.91 1.27
N PHE A 253 -22.54 -17.45 0.27
CA PHE A 253 -23.82 -18.07 -0.07
C PHE A 253 -23.65 -19.53 -0.44
N HIS A 254 -22.66 -19.85 -1.28
CA HIS A 254 -22.40 -21.23 -1.68
C HIS A 254 -21.90 -22.11 -0.52
N VAL A 255 -21.07 -21.57 0.38
CA VAL A 255 -20.65 -22.28 1.60
C VAL A 255 -21.84 -22.56 2.51
N ARG A 256 -22.77 -21.61 2.66
CA ARG A 256 -24.02 -21.83 3.40
C ARG A 256 -24.86 -22.92 2.79
N GLU A 257 -25.07 -22.87 1.47
CA GLU A 257 -25.83 -23.89 0.73
C GLU A 257 -25.21 -25.28 0.91
N LEU A 258 -23.89 -25.41 0.75
CA LEU A 258 -23.18 -26.67 0.99
C LEU A 258 -23.29 -27.12 2.45
N SER A 259 -23.24 -26.20 3.41
CA SER A 259 -23.40 -26.54 4.83
C SER A 259 -24.82 -27.03 5.15
N GLU A 260 -25.85 -26.48 4.50
CA GLU A 260 -27.22 -26.93 4.62
C GLU A 260 -27.41 -28.30 3.97
N GLN A 261 -26.79 -28.54 2.81
CA GLN A 261 -26.78 -29.86 2.15
C GLN A 261 -26.09 -30.93 3.00
N ILE A 262 -24.94 -30.61 3.62
CA ILE A 262 -24.25 -31.51 4.55
C ILE A 262 -25.10 -31.78 5.78
N ALA A 263 -25.76 -30.76 6.35
CA ALA A 263 -26.66 -30.92 7.48
C ALA A 263 -27.85 -31.82 7.14
N ALA A 264 -28.46 -31.64 5.97
CA ALA A 264 -29.56 -32.48 5.48
C ALA A 264 -29.14 -33.94 5.28
N LEU A 265 -27.96 -34.18 4.68
CA LEU A 265 -27.41 -35.54 4.51
C LEU A 265 -27.13 -36.21 5.86
N SER A 266 -26.54 -35.49 6.81
CA SER A 266 -26.26 -36.03 8.15
C SER A 266 -27.52 -36.34 8.97
N GLN A 267 -28.64 -35.65 8.73
CA GLN A 267 -29.93 -35.96 9.35
C GLN A 267 -30.63 -37.17 8.70
N GLN A 268 -30.31 -37.45 7.44
CA GLN A 268 -30.89 -38.58 6.69
C GLN A 268 -30.18 -39.90 7.00
N ASP A 269 -28.88 -39.86 7.33
CA ASP A 269 -28.12 -41.03 7.81
C ASP A 269 -28.38 -41.39 9.29
N ALA A 270 -29.12 -40.56 10.03
CA ALA A 270 -29.49 -40.78 11.43
C ALA A 270 -30.92 -41.32 11.66
N ARG A 271 -31.63 -41.69 10.58
CA ARG A 271 -32.96 -42.34 10.60
C ARG A 271 -32.89 -43.78 10.12
#